data_AF-A0A4Q3N1N4-F1
#
_entry.id   AF-A0A4Q3N1N4-F1
#
_cell.length_a   1.000
_cell.length_b   1.000
_cell.length_c   1.000
_cell.angle_alpha   90.00
_cell.angle_beta   90.00
_cell.angle_gamma   90.00
#
_symmetry.space_group_name_H-M   'P 1'
#
loop_
_entity.id
_entity.type
_entity.pdbx_description
1 polymer ?
#
loop_
_entity_poly.entity_id
_entity_poly.type
_entity_poly.pdbx_seq_one_letter_code
_entity_poly.pdbx_strand_id
1 'polypeptide(L)'
;MLLAGLALALLQALPAHAVVALQARQGVLELTAVPPEGLRLEGEWALARGQFLDPASGALPESFVPVPAPWNEAGGAHGFGTYALQVQCPAGQKLALSVPAQRSAMRLYVNGTLVARQGEPGDTAASARPAIGARATVTDAFSCPLAIRAHVSNFSHRKGGMVRSIAAGERAMLAEDVRLQLVYNTLMLGAYGVLGLLSLIFFAARRKDVTPLYFGLFCLAQA
;
A
#
# COMPACT_ATOMS: atom_id res chain seq x y z
N MET A 1 8.12 -33.83 -11.80
CA MET A 1 7.87 -32.60 -11.01
C MET A 1 8.23 -31.29 -11.74
N LEU A 2 8.99 -31.30 -12.86
CA LEU A 2 9.27 -30.09 -13.66
C LEU A 2 8.09 -29.64 -14.56
N LEU A 3 7.17 -30.55 -14.89
CA LEU A 3 6.04 -30.26 -15.79
C LEU A 3 4.89 -29.47 -15.14
N ALA A 4 4.73 -29.54 -13.81
CA ALA A 4 3.69 -28.80 -13.09
C ALA A 4 4.05 -27.32 -12.88
N GLY A 5 5.35 -26.99 -12.76
CA GLY A 5 5.82 -25.61 -12.61
C GLY A 5 5.76 -24.80 -13.92
N LEU A 6 5.91 -25.48 -15.07
CA LEU A 6 5.82 -24.85 -16.39
C LEU A 6 4.38 -24.48 -16.79
N ALA A 7 3.39 -25.26 -16.35
CA ALA A 7 1.98 -24.97 -16.61
C ALA A 7 1.47 -23.72 -15.85
N LEU A 8 2.02 -23.44 -14.66
CA LEU A 8 1.66 -22.24 -13.87
C LEU A 8 2.32 -20.96 -14.41
N ALA A 9 3.50 -21.09 -15.03
CA ALA A 9 4.20 -19.97 -15.66
C ALA A 9 3.58 -19.56 -17.02
N LEU A 10 2.99 -20.52 -17.75
CA LEU A 10 2.35 -20.28 -19.05
C LEU A 10 0.97 -19.60 -18.95
N LEU A 11 0.31 -19.63 -17.79
CA LEU A 11 -0.96 -18.91 -17.59
C LEU A 11 -0.78 -17.39 -17.36
N GLN A 12 0.46 -16.92 -17.16
CA GLN A 12 0.76 -15.49 -16.98
C GLN A 12 1.13 -14.75 -18.28
N ALA A 13 1.18 -15.46 -19.41
CA ALA A 13 1.58 -14.90 -20.71
C ALA A 13 0.39 -14.61 -21.63
N LEU A 14 -0.75 -14.19 -21.07
CA LEU A 14 -1.72 -13.46 -21.88
C LEU A 14 -1.11 -12.08 -22.19
N PRO A 15 -1.14 -11.61 -23.44
CA PRO A 15 -0.74 -10.25 -23.74
C PRO A 15 -1.67 -9.34 -22.94
N ALA A 16 -1.10 -8.70 -21.92
CA ALA A 16 -1.73 -7.57 -21.28
C ALA A 16 -2.02 -6.60 -22.42
N HIS A 17 -3.28 -6.49 -22.82
CA HIS A 17 -3.71 -5.33 -23.56
C HIS A 17 -3.20 -4.16 -22.75
N ALA A 18 -2.45 -3.26 -23.38
CA ALA A 18 -1.96 -2.07 -22.72
C ALA A 18 -3.18 -1.23 -22.32
N VAL A 19 -3.79 -1.59 -21.20
CA VAL A 19 -4.71 -0.75 -20.46
C VAL A 19 -3.84 0.44 -20.12
N VAL A 20 -4.09 1.57 -20.79
CA VAL A 20 -3.46 2.84 -20.45
C VAL A 20 -3.71 3.01 -18.96
N ALA A 21 -2.65 2.87 -18.17
CA ALA A 21 -2.77 2.90 -16.72
C ALA A 21 -3.33 4.27 -16.35
N LEU A 22 -4.50 4.27 -15.74
CA LEU A 22 -5.17 5.47 -15.28
C LEU A 22 -4.36 6.04 -14.12
N GLN A 23 -3.56 7.07 -14.42
CA GLN A 23 -2.60 7.67 -13.50
C GLN A 23 -2.89 9.15 -13.29
N ALA A 24 -2.69 9.59 -12.05
CA ALA A 24 -2.78 10.98 -11.66
C ALA A 24 -1.66 11.78 -12.33
N ARG A 25 -1.99 12.98 -12.78
CA ARG A 25 -1.06 13.95 -13.35
C ARG A 25 -1.25 15.27 -12.62
N GLN A 26 -0.15 15.84 -12.12
CA GLN A 26 -0.19 17.09 -11.37
C GLN A 26 -1.24 17.10 -10.23
N GLY A 27 -1.36 15.99 -9.50
CA GLY A 27 -2.30 15.88 -8.37
C GLY A 27 -3.78 15.76 -8.75
N VAL A 28 -4.10 15.57 -10.03
CA VAL A 28 -5.47 15.36 -10.51
C VAL A 28 -5.56 14.02 -11.25
N LEU A 29 -6.61 13.26 -10.95
CA LEU A 29 -6.96 12.02 -11.64
C LEU A 29 -8.38 12.15 -12.20
N GLU A 30 -8.50 12.19 -13.52
CA GLU A 30 -9.78 12.28 -14.21
C GLU A 30 -10.30 10.91 -14.62
N LEU A 31 -11.51 10.57 -14.19
CA LEU A 31 -12.19 9.31 -14.43
C LEU A 31 -13.48 9.58 -15.20
N THR A 32 -13.56 9.08 -16.43
CA THR A 32 -14.82 9.03 -17.20
C THR A 32 -15.75 7.94 -16.66
N ALA A 33 -15.17 6.82 -16.24
CA ALA A 33 -15.86 5.71 -15.60
C ALA A 33 -14.90 5.03 -14.61
N VAL A 34 -15.44 4.43 -13.56
CA VAL A 34 -14.66 3.65 -12.61
C VAL A 34 -14.57 2.22 -13.14
N PRO A 35 -13.35 1.66 -13.31
CA PRO A 35 -13.19 0.28 -13.76
C PRO A 35 -13.84 -0.70 -12.77
N PRO A 36 -14.45 -1.79 -13.26
CA PRO A 36 -15.10 -2.78 -12.40
C PRO A 36 -14.12 -3.49 -11.44
N GLU A 37 -12.86 -3.61 -11.83
CA GLU A 37 -11.76 -4.11 -10.99
C GLU A 37 -11.21 -3.07 -9.99
N GLY A 38 -11.80 -1.87 -9.95
CA GLY A 38 -11.29 -0.73 -9.22
C GLY A 38 -10.05 -0.13 -9.88
N LEU A 39 -9.45 0.86 -9.23
CA LEU A 39 -8.23 1.48 -9.70
C LEU A 39 -7.26 1.75 -8.56
N ARG A 40 -5.98 1.80 -8.89
CA ARG A 40 -4.94 2.25 -7.96
C ARG A 40 -4.74 3.75 -8.20
N LEU A 41 -4.74 4.52 -7.12
CA LEU A 41 -4.54 5.97 -7.14
C LEU A 41 -3.04 6.28 -7.30
N GLU A 42 -2.48 5.88 -8.43
CA GLU A 42 -1.06 5.99 -8.76
C GLU A 42 -0.78 7.19 -9.68
N GLY A 43 0.48 7.58 -9.78
CA GLY A 43 0.93 8.71 -10.58
C GLY A 43 1.44 9.85 -9.72
N GLU A 44 1.32 11.08 -10.22
CA GLU A 44 1.84 12.27 -9.57
C GLU A 44 0.84 12.84 -8.57
N TRP A 45 1.20 12.79 -7.30
CA TRP A 45 0.46 13.43 -6.21
C TRP A 45 1.12 14.75 -5.84
N ALA A 46 0.32 15.75 -5.47
CA ALA A 46 0.84 16.99 -4.95
C ALA A 46 1.38 16.78 -3.52
N LEU A 47 2.49 17.42 -3.18
CA LEU A 47 3.16 17.28 -1.88
C LEU A 47 3.50 18.66 -1.29
N ALA A 48 2.89 18.98 -0.15
CA ALA A 48 3.36 20.06 0.71
C ALA A 48 4.29 19.48 1.78
N ARG A 49 5.60 19.51 1.53
CA ARG A 49 6.60 19.05 2.49
C ARG A 49 6.73 20.06 3.64
N GLY A 50 6.90 19.56 4.86
CA GLY A 50 7.05 20.37 6.08
C GLY A 50 5.77 21.04 6.56
N GLN A 51 4.60 20.68 6.01
CA GLN A 51 3.33 21.31 6.37
C GLN A 51 2.19 20.29 6.42
N PHE A 52 1.38 20.35 7.48
CA PHE A 52 0.08 19.69 7.54
C PHE A 52 -1.00 20.66 7.09
N LEU A 53 -1.45 20.51 5.85
CA LEU A 53 -2.50 21.36 5.28
C LEU A 53 -3.85 21.00 5.88
N ASP A 54 -4.75 21.97 5.95
CA ASP A 54 -6.14 21.74 6.34
C ASP A 54 -6.78 20.62 5.47
N PRO A 55 -7.26 19.53 6.08
CA PRO A 55 -7.97 18.47 5.38
C PRO A 55 -9.17 18.92 4.54
N ALA A 56 -9.83 20.01 4.92
CA ALA A 56 -11.00 20.53 4.22
C ALA A 56 -10.65 21.45 3.03
N SER A 57 -9.40 21.89 2.92
CA SER A 57 -8.96 22.75 1.82
C SER A 57 -9.00 22.01 0.47
N GLY A 58 -9.36 22.70 -0.61
CA GLY A 58 -9.26 22.19 -1.98
C GLY A 58 -7.92 22.45 -2.67
N ALA A 59 -7.04 23.29 -2.08
CA ALA A 59 -5.84 23.76 -2.75
C ALA A 59 -4.78 22.66 -2.93
N LEU A 60 -4.27 22.50 -4.15
CA LEU A 60 -3.17 21.60 -4.47
C LEU A 60 -1.83 22.34 -4.33
N PRO A 61 -0.83 21.74 -3.65
CA PRO A 61 0.55 22.22 -3.68
C PRO A 61 1.15 22.23 -5.10
N GLU A 62 2.15 23.08 -5.34
CA GLU A 62 2.84 23.19 -6.64
C GLU A 62 3.94 22.13 -6.86
N SER A 63 4.32 21.39 -5.81
CA SER A 63 5.31 20.31 -5.91
C SER A 63 4.60 18.98 -6.08
N PHE A 64 5.09 18.14 -6.99
CA PHE A 64 4.53 16.83 -7.29
C PHE A 64 5.56 15.72 -7.07
N VAL A 65 5.09 14.57 -6.61
CA VAL A 65 5.92 13.38 -6.40
C VAL A 65 5.19 12.13 -6.88
N PRO A 66 5.92 11.14 -7.41
CA PRO A 66 5.31 9.88 -7.80
C PRO A 66 4.82 9.09 -6.57
N VAL A 67 3.64 8.49 -6.68
CA VAL A 67 3.09 7.54 -5.72
C VAL A 67 2.65 6.29 -6.50
N PRO A 68 3.06 5.08 -6.08
CA PRO A 68 3.89 4.79 -4.92
C PRO A 68 5.38 5.04 -5.20
N ALA A 69 6.03 5.85 -4.38
CA ALA A 69 7.48 5.97 -4.38
C ALA A 69 7.96 6.58 -3.06
N PRO A 70 9.19 6.30 -2.62
CA PRO A 70 9.77 7.05 -1.53
C PRO A 70 10.00 8.51 -1.94
N TRP A 71 9.60 9.47 -1.11
CA TRP A 71 9.85 10.91 -1.35
C TRP A 71 11.31 11.34 -1.09
N ASN A 72 12.23 10.38 -1.06
CA ASN A 72 13.59 10.59 -0.60
C ASN A 72 14.36 11.57 -1.47
N GLU A 73 14.08 11.59 -2.78
CA GLU A 73 14.66 12.53 -3.73
C GLU A 73 14.09 13.95 -3.58
N ALA A 74 12.90 14.08 -3.00
CA ALA A 74 12.23 15.35 -2.76
C ALA A 74 12.62 16.03 -1.43
N GLY A 75 13.82 15.76 -0.90
CA GLY A 75 14.34 16.38 0.33
C GLY A 75 14.71 15.43 1.48
N GLY A 76 15.02 14.16 1.17
CA GLY A 76 15.49 13.16 2.14
C GLY A 76 14.41 12.20 2.66
N ALA A 77 14.83 11.17 3.38
CA ALA A 77 13.89 10.18 3.92
C ALA A 77 13.03 10.74 5.06
N HIS A 78 13.60 11.59 5.90
CA HIS A 78 12.96 12.08 7.11
C HIS A 78 12.21 13.39 6.89
N GLY A 79 11.17 13.60 7.70
CA GLY A 79 10.34 14.78 7.71
C GLY A 79 8.85 14.44 7.71
N PHE A 80 8.03 15.46 7.50
CA PHE A 80 6.58 15.34 7.45
C PHE A 80 6.03 16.15 6.28
N GLY A 81 4.76 15.96 5.94
CA GLY A 81 4.09 16.71 4.91
C GLY A 81 2.69 16.20 4.60
N THR A 82 2.05 16.89 3.67
CA THR A 82 0.72 16.54 3.17
C THR A 82 0.78 16.14 1.71
N TYR A 83 0.40 14.91 1.43
CA TYR A 83 0.05 14.50 0.07
C TYR A 83 -1.38 14.91 -0.24
N ALA A 84 -1.63 15.37 -1.45
CA ALA A 84 -2.96 15.74 -1.93
C ALA A 84 -3.20 15.18 -3.34
N LEU A 85 -4.40 14.65 -3.55
CA LEU A 85 -4.91 14.16 -4.82
C LEU A 85 -6.38 14.53 -4.96
N GLN A 86 -6.74 15.07 -6.13
CA GLN A 86 -8.14 15.24 -6.53
C GLN A 86 -8.53 14.15 -7.52
N VAL A 87 -9.58 13.39 -7.21
CA VAL A 87 -10.14 12.39 -8.11
C VAL A 87 -11.46 12.93 -8.65
N GLN A 88 -11.45 13.29 -9.93
CA GLN A 88 -12.64 13.72 -10.66
C GLN A 88 -13.33 12.48 -11.21
N CYS A 89 -14.47 12.13 -10.64
CA CYS A 89 -15.27 10.99 -11.07
C CYS A 89 -16.73 11.41 -11.29
N PRO A 90 -17.52 10.65 -12.07
CA PRO A 90 -18.86 11.06 -12.44
C PRO A 90 -19.75 11.31 -11.22
N ALA A 91 -20.55 12.37 -11.29
CA ALA A 91 -21.46 12.76 -10.23
C ALA A 91 -22.43 11.61 -9.88
N GLY A 92 -22.72 11.44 -8.59
CA GLY A 92 -23.60 10.37 -8.09
C GLY A 92 -22.89 9.02 -7.86
N GLN A 93 -21.66 8.83 -8.35
CA GLN A 93 -20.86 7.68 -7.96
C GLN A 93 -20.31 7.84 -6.53
N LYS A 94 -20.15 6.69 -5.87
CA LYS A 94 -19.50 6.59 -4.57
C LYS A 94 -18.36 5.60 -4.63
N LEU A 95 -17.21 5.97 -4.07
CA LEU A 95 -16.01 5.14 -4.06
C LEU A 95 -15.52 4.93 -2.64
N ALA A 96 -15.28 3.68 -2.30
CA ALA A 96 -14.53 3.32 -1.11
C ALA A 96 -13.04 3.27 -1.44
N LEU A 97 -12.21 3.38 -0.40
CA LEU A 97 -10.76 3.30 -0.51
C LEU A 97 -10.23 2.08 0.25
N SER A 98 -9.30 1.35 -0.35
CA SER A 98 -8.45 0.39 0.35
C SER A 98 -7.12 1.04 0.62
N VAL A 99 -6.88 1.33 1.90
CA VAL A 99 -5.71 2.05 2.39
C VAL A 99 -4.71 1.03 2.90
N PRO A 100 -3.63 0.73 2.16
CA PRO A 100 -2.61 -0.17 2.66
C PRO A 100 -1.84 0.47 3.81
N ALA A 101 -1.34 -0.37 4.70
CA ALA A 101 -0.43 0.09 5.75
C ALA A 101 0.86 0.63 5.12
N GLN A 102 1.17 1.88 5.40
CA GLN A 102 2.41 2.55 5.03
C GLN A 102 3.54 2.17 6.00
N ARG A 103 4.77 2.60 5.69
CA ARG A 103 5.96 2.28 6.52
C ARG A 103 6.17 3.23 7.70
N SER A 104 5.38 4.29 7.78
CA SER A 104 5.51 5.37 8.77
C SER A 104 4.15 5.78 9.32
N ALA A 105 4.05 6.93 9.98
CA ALA A 105 2.78 7.42 10.50
C ALA A 105 1.98 8.15 9.41
N MET A 106 0.67 7.88 9.36
CA MET A 106 -0.24 8.50 8.39
C MET A 106 -1.63 8.78 9.00
N ARG A 107 -2.23 9.91 8.62
CA ARG A 107 -3.68 10.17 8.72
C ARG A 107 -4.20 10.46 7.32
N LEU A 108 -5.21 9.72 6.88
CA LEU A 108 -5.84 9.90 5.58
C LEU A 108 -7.20 10.56 5.76
N TYR A 109 -7.45 11.57 4.94
CA TYR A 109 -8.69 12.32 4.88
C TYR A 109 -9.28 12.23 3.48
N VAL A 110 -10.60 12.10 3.41
CA VAL A 110 -11.37 12.16 2.17
C VAL A 110 -12.49 13.17 2.36
N ASN A 111 -12.57 14.16 1.48
CA ASN A 111 -13.56 15.24 1.55
C ASN A 111 -13.57 15.91 2.95
N GLY A 112 -12.39 16.14 3.52
CA GLY A 112 -12.21 16.74 4.86
C GLY A 112 -12.44 15.81 6.06
N THR A 113 -12.98 14.60 5.84
CA THR A 113 -13.27 13.65 6.93
C THR A 113 -12.11 12.69 7.14
N LEU A 114 -11.71 12.43 8.39
CA LEU A 114 -10.67 11.44 8.71
C LEU A 114 -11.20 10.02 8.48
N VAL A 115 -10.56 9.25 7.60
CA VAL A 115 -11.03 7.90 7.19
C VAL A 115 -10.10 6.77 7.58
N ALA A 116 -8.81 7.05 7.75
CA ALA A 116 -7.83 6.07 8.18
C ALA A 116 -6.75 6.70 9.04
N ARG A 117 -6.31 5.97 10.06
CA ARG A 117 -5.21 6.36 10.95
C ARG A 117 -4.23 5.21 11.08
N GLN A 118 -2.96 5.51 10.86
CA GLN A 118 -1.84 4.63 11.12
C GLN A 118 -0.85 5.38 12.00
N GLY A 119 -0.86 5.08 13.29
CA GLY A 119 -0.02 5.79 14.27
C GLY A 119 -0.46 7.25 14.44
N GLU A 120 0.48 8.13 14.69
CA GLU A 120 0.27 9.55 14.92
C GLU A 120 1.33 10.36 14.17
N PRO A 121 0.96 10.99 13.04
CA PRO A 121 1.87 11.89 12.36
C PRO A 121 2.22 13.08 13.24
N GLY A 122 3.51 13.38 13.33
CA GLY A 122 4.05 14.54 14.03
C GLY A 122 4.89 15.41 13.11
N ASP A 123 5.06 16.66 13.50
CA ASP A 123 5.98 17.63 12.88
C ASP A 123 7.43 17.44 13.32
N THR A 124 7.66 16.69 14.41
CA THR A 124 8.98 16.38 14.95
C THR A 124 9.11 14.89 15.26
N ALA A 125 10.34 14.41 15.42
CA ALA A 125 10.61 13.02 15.81
C ALA A 125 10.03 12.66 17.19
N ALA A 126 9.90 13.63 18.10
CA ALA A 126 9.34 13.42 19.43
C ALA A 126 7.80 13.33 19.44
N SER A 127 7.14 14.08 18.54
CA SER A 127 5.67 14.09 18.42
C SER A 127 5.14 12.97 17.51
N ALA A 128 5.97 12.43 16.60
CA ALA A 128 5.58 11.38 15.68
C ALA A 128 5.61 9.98 16.31
N ARG A 129 4.52 9.22 16.19
CA ARG A 129 4.44 7.81 16.59
C ARG A 129 4.13 6.93 15.39
N PRO A 130 5.11 6.19 14.83
CA PRO A 130 4.84 5.24 13.75
C PRO A 130 4.01 4.06 14.27
N ALA A 131 3.13 3.51 13.44
CA ALA A 131 2.45 2.25 13.73
C ALA A 131 2.96 1.15 12.79
N ILE A 132 3.88 0.34 13.32
CA ILE A 132 4.42 -0.85 12.66
C ILE A 132 3.37 -1.97 12.78
N GLY A 133 3.06 -2.65 11.67
CA GLY A 133 2.12 -3.77 11.66
C GLY A 133 0.63 -3.40 11.52
N ALA A 134 0.31 -2.15 11.18
CA ALA A 134 -1.06 -1.80 10.80
C ALA A 134 -1.54 -2.67 9.63
N ARG A 135 -2.85 -2.94 9.58
CA ARG A 135 -3.47 -3.70 8.49
C ARG A 135 -4.05 -2.74 7.45
N ALA A 136 -4.23 -3.24 6.23
CA ALA A 136 -4.99 -2.51 5.23
C ALA A 136 -6.42 -2.28 5.75
N THR A 137 -6.96 -1.08 5.52
CA THR A 137 -8.31 -0.70 5.95
C THR A 137 -9.13 -0.34 4.73
N VAL A 138 -10.33 -0.91 4.62
CA VAL A 138 -11.31 -0.53 3.61
C VAL A 138 -12.28 0.47 4.24
N THR A 139 -12.41 1.64 3.63
CA THR A 139 -13.28 2.71 4.13
C THR A 139 -14.74 2.50 3.72
N ASP A 140 -15.62 3.35 4.25
CA ASP A 140 -16.94 3.57 3.64
C ASP A 140 -16.79 4.27 2.27
N ALA A 141 -17.89 4.32 1.51
CA ALA A 141 -17.92 4.91 0.18
C ALA A 141 -18.23 6.42 0.23
N PHE A 142 -17.43 7.22 -0.45
CA PHE A 142 -17.52 8.68 -0.50
C PHE A 142 -18.05 9.15 -1.85
N SER A 143 -18.90 10.17 -1.85
CA SER A 143 -19.43 10.76 -3.08
C SER A 143 -18.34 11.51 -3.86
N CYS A 144 -18.34 11.33 -5.18
CA CYS A 144 -17.50 12.08 -6.11
C CYS A 144 -17.86 13.58 -6.18
N PRO A 145 -16.90 14.47 -6.50
CA PRO A 145 -15.46 14.20 -6.63
C PRO A 145 -14.79 13.95 -5.27
N LEU A 146 -13.65 13.25 -5.27
CA LEU A 146 -12.91 12.99 -4.05
C LEU A 146 -11.74 13.97 -3.90
N ALA A 147 -11.67 14.64 -2.77
CA ALA A 147 -10.49 15.36 -2.30
C ALA A 147 -9.77 14.51 -1.26
N ILE A 148 -8.63 13.91 -1.64
CA ILE A 148 -7.86 13.01 -0.79
C ILE A 148 -6.64 13.75 -0.26
N ARG A 149 -6.46 13.75 1.07
CA ARG A 149 -5.29 14.31 1.73
C ARG A 149 -4.69 13.30 2.70
N ALA A 150 -3.38 13.07 2.61
CA ALA A 150 -2.67 12.22 3.55
C ALA A 150 -1.61 13.03 4.29
N HIS A 151 -1.79 13.20 5.60
CA HIS A 151 -0.75 13.70 6.48
C HIS A 151 0.20 12.56 6.80
N VAL A 152 1.46 12.69 6.41
CA VAL A 152 2.48 11.66 6.57
C VAL A 152 3.66 12.25 7.34
N SER A 153 4.17 11.50 8.31
CA SER A 153 5.44 11.82 8.95
C SER A 153 6.33 10.60 9.05
N ASN A 154 7.59 10.76 8.69
CA ASN A 154 8.60 9.74 8.77
C ASN A 154 9.84 10.27 9.47
N PHE A 155 10.11 9.78 10.68
CA PHE A 155 11.36 10.06 11.42
C PHE A 155 12.12 8.79 11.82
N SER A 156 11.59 7.61 11.46
CA SER A 156 12.10 6.32 11.91
C SER A 156 12.50 5.37 10.78
N HIS A 157 12.07 5.62 9.53
CA HIS A 157 12.22 4.68 8.43
C HIS A 157 13.08 5.25 7.28
N ARG A 158 13.93 4.42 6.67
CA ARG A 158 14.83 4.84 5.56
C ARG A 158 14.13 5.23 4.25
N LYS A 159 12.89 4.77 4.06
CA LYS A 159 12.02 5.12 2.92
C LYS A 159 10.83 5.88 3.47
N GLY A 160 10.78 7.19 3.22
CA GLY A 160 9.69 8.05 3.67
C GLY A 160 8.58 8.20 2.63
N GLY A 161 7.48 8.82 3.03
CA GLY A 161 6.34 9.05 2.15
C GLY A 161 5.42 7.84 1.98
N MET A 162 4.59 7.88 0.93
CA MET A 162 3.65 6.82 0.57
C MET A 162 4.25 5.86 -0.45
N VAL A 163 4.68 4.70 0.03
CA VAL A 163 5.38 3.67 -0.77
C VAL A 163 4.48 2.51 -1.19
N ARG A 164 3.18 2.60 -0.86
CA ARG A 164 2.14 1.67 -1.30
C ARG A 164 0.93 2.49 -1.75
N SER A 165 0.36 2.10 -2.88
CA SER A 165 -0.75 2.79 -3.52
C SER A 165 -2.07 2.54 -2.79
N ILE A 166 -2.86 3.59 -2.61
CA ILE A 166 -4.26 3.45 -2.19
C ILE A 166 -5.06 2.99 -3.40
N ALA A 167 -5.99 2.06 -3.21
CA ALA A 167 -6.93 1.66 -4.26
C ALA A 167 -8.30 2.29 -4.01
N ALA A 168 -9.04 2.60 -5.08
CA ALA A 168 -10.39 3.14 -5.05
C ALA A 168 -11.32 2.25 -5.89
N GLY A 169 -12.54 2.04 -5.42
CA GLY A 169 -13.52 1.19 -6.11
C GLY A 169 -14.73 0.87 -5.26
N GLU A 170 -15.47 -0.16 -5.65
CA GLU A 170 -16.59 -0.66 -4.87
C GLU A 170 -16.10 -1.30 -3.56
N ARG A 171 -16.77 -1.00 -2.45
CA ARG A 171 -16.39 -1.49 -1.12
C ARG A 171 -16.34 -3.01 -1.04
N ALA A 172 -17.33 -3.71 -1.61
CA ALA A 172 -17.41 -5.16 -1.57
C ALA A 172 -16.22 -5.80 -2.31
N MET A 173 -15.89 -5.28 -3.49
CA MET A 173 -14.73 -5.70 -4.27
C MET A 173 -13.42 -5.44 -3.51
N LEU A 174 -13.24 -4.27 -2.90
CA LEU A 174 -12.04 -3.95 -2.13
C LEU A 174 -11.88 -4.85 -0.90
N ALA A 175 -13.00 -5.16 -0.22
CA ALA A 175 -13.01 -6.06 0.93
C ALA A 175 -12.62 -7.49 0.53
N GLU A 176 -13.10 -7.96 -0.63
CA GLU A 176 -12.75 -9.28 -1.15
C GLU A 176 -11.28 -9.35 -1.56
N ASP A 177 -10.72 -8.31 -2.20
CA ASP A 177 -9.29 -8.26 -2.50
C ASP A 177 -8.44 -8.35 -1.22
N VAL A 178 -8.77 -7.57 -0.18
CA VAL A 178 -8.08 -7.64 1.12
C VAL A 178 -8.21 -9.02 1.76
N ARG A 179 -9.37 -9.66 1.65
CA ARG A 179 -9.60 -11.03 2.15
C ARG A 179 -8.74 -12.05 1.41
N LEU A 180 -8.68 -11.99 0.08
CA LEU A 180 -7.85 -12.86 -0.74
C LEU A 180 -6.37 -12.67 -0.40
N GLN A 181 -5.89 -11.43 -0.24
CA GLN A 181 -4.52 -11.16 0.21
C GLN A 181 -4.22 -11.81 1.58
N LEU A 182 -5.18 -11.79 2.51
CA LEU A 182 -5.01 -12.45 3.80
C LEU A 182 -4.93 -13.98 3.67
N VAL A 183 -5.75 -14.57 2.79
CA VAL A 183 -5.69 -16.01 2.48
C VAL A 183 -4.34 -16.38 1.89
N TYR A 184 -3.86 -15.63 0.89
CA TYR A 184 -2.53 -15.86 0.30
C TYR A 184 -1.40 -15.75 1.33
N ASN A 185 -1.42 -14.72 2.18
CA ASN A 185 -0.43 -14.55 3.24
C ASN A 185 -0.45 -15.71 4.25
N THR A 186 -1.64 -16.19 4.62
CA THR A 186 -1.80 -17.33 5.54
C THR A 186 -1.31 -18.63 4.92
N LEU A 187 -1.56 -18.83 3.62
CA LEU A 187 -1.05 -19.98 2.88
C LEU A 187 0.47 -19.96 2.80
N MET A 188 1.08 -18.81 2.51
CA MET A 188 2.54 -18.65 2.47
C MET A 188 3.17 -18.89 3.85
N LEU A 189 2.57 -18.35 4.91
CA LEU A 189 2.96 -18.62 6.30
C LEU A 189 2.96 -20.14 6.59
N GLY A 190 1.89 -20.83 6.21
CA GLY A 190 1.78 -22.28 6.35
C GLY A 190 2.83 -23.04 5.54
N ALA A 191 3.08 -22.64 4.28
CA ALA A 191 4.09 -23.25 3.42
C ALA A 191 5.51 -23.10 4.00
N TYR A 192 5.87 -21.91 4.49
CA TYR A 192 7.14 -21.69 5.19
C TYR A 192 7.23 -22.49 6.48
N GLY A 193 6.15 -22.59 7.25
CA GLY A 193 6.07 -23.42 8.45
C GLY A 193 6.34 -24.90 8.17
N VAL A 194 5.68 -25.47 7.15
CA VAL A 194 5.87 -26.89 6.77
C VAL A 194 7.29 -27.14 6.27
N LEU A 195 7.81 -26.29 5.38
CA LEU A 195 9.19 -26.41 4.87
C LEU A 195 10.21 -26.27 6.00
N GLY A 196 9.99 -25.33 6.91
CA GLY A 196 10.82 -25.11 8.09
C GLY A 196 10.88 -26.34 8.99
N LEU A 197 9.71 -26.82 9.41
CA LEU A 197 9.59 -27.98 10.30
C LEU A 197 10.15 -29.27 9.67
N LEU A 198 9.85 -29.54 8.39
CA LEU A 198 10.38 -30.71 7.68
C LEU A 198 11.92 -30.69 7.63
N SER A 199 12.51 -29.53 7.39
CA SER A 199 13.96 -29.37 7.32
C SER A 199 14.62 -29.58 8.68
N LEU A 200 13.97 -29.14 9.76
CA LEU A 200 14.43 -29.43 11.13
C LEU A 200 14.31 -30.92 11.47
N ILE A 201 13.27 -31.62 11.00
CA ILE A 201 13.15 -33.08 11.14
C ILE A 201 14.30 -33.80 10.42
N PHE A 202 14.65 -33.38 9.20
CA PHE A 202 15.79 -33.95 8.48
C PHE A 202 17.12 -33.71 9.21
N PHE A 203 17.33 -32.51 9.76
CA PHE A 203 18.49 -32.25 10.61
C PHE A 203 18.50 -33.15 11.85
N ALA A 204 17.36 -33.34 12.50
CA ALA A 204 17.25 -34.20 13.68
C ALA A 204 17.63 -35.65 13.37
N ALA A 205 17.24 -36.15 12.20
CA ALA A 205 17.58 -37.49 11.72
C ALA A 205 19.05 -37.62 11.27
N ARG A 206 19.68 -36.54 10.78
CA ARG A 206 21.06 -36.54 10.28
C ARG A 206 21.87 -35.35 10.81
N ARG A 207 22.15 -35.37 12.11
CA ARG A 207 22.84 -34.29 12.84
C ARG A 207 24.24 -33.90 12.32
N LYS A 208 24.85 -34.71 11.46
CA LYS A 208 26.17 -34.42 10.85
C LYS A 208 26.10 -33.37 9.73
N ASP A 209 24.95 -33.21 9.08
CA ASP A 209 24.74 -32.19 8.05
C ASP A 209 23.94 -31.03 8.64
N VAL A 210 24.57 -29.86 8.77
CA VAL A 210 23.97 -28.65 9.34
C VAL A 210 23.12 -27.86 8.34
N THR A 211 23.16 -28.21 7.05
CA THR A 211 22.45 -27.48 5.99
C THR A 211 20.93 -27.43 6.22
N PRO A 212 20.25 -28.54 6.57
CA PRO A 212 18.80 -28.52 6.81
C PRO A 212 18.41 -27.72 8.06
N LEU A 213 19.32 -27.56 9.03
CA LEU A 213 19.10 -26.70 10.20
C LEU A 213 18.99 -25.23 9.80
N TYR A 214 19.98 -24.72 9.06
CA TYR A 214 19.99 -23.32 8.65
C TYR A 214 18.83 -22.98 7.74
N PHE A 215 18.52 -23.86 6.77
CA PHE A 215 17.37 -23.67 5.90
C PHE A 215 16.05 -23.71 6.68
N GLY A 216 15.90 -24.65 7.61
CA GLY A 216 14.71 -24.76 8.45
C GLY A 216 14.47 -23.52 9.32
N LEU A 217 15.52 -23.02 9.99
CA LEU A 217 15.45 -21.79 10.78
C LEU A 217 15.16 -20.56 9.92
N PHE A 218 15.75 -20.47 8.73
CA PHE A 218 15.45 -19.40 7.78
C PHE A 218 13.98 -19.41 7.38
N CYS A 219 13.41 -20.55 6.99
CA CYS A 219 12.00 -20.66 6.64
C CYS A 219 11.09 -20.24 7.81
N LEU A 220 11.39 -20.67 9.04
CA LEU A 220 10.61 -20.29 10.21
C LEU A 220 10.74 -18.81 10.59
N ALA A 221 11.88 -18.17 10.30
CA ALA A 221 12.05 -16.73 10.51
C ALA A 221 11.28 -15.88 9.49
N GLN A 222 10.96 -16.45 8.33
CA GLN A 222 10.19 -15.82 7.26
C GLN A 222 8.67 -16.03 7.38
N ALA A 223 8.27 -17.06 8.14
CA ALA A 223 6.90 -17.33 8.51
C ALA A 223 6.39 -16.23 9.46
#